data_AF-A0AAU2IWN5-F1
#
_entry.id   AF-A0AAU2IWN5-F1
#
_cell.length_a   1.000
_cell.length_b   1.000
_cell.length_c   1.000
_cell.angle_alpha   90.00
_cell.angle_beta   90.00
_cell.angle_gamma   90.00
#
_symmetry.space_group_name_H-M   'P 1'
#
loop_
_entity.id
_entity.type
_entity.pdbx_description
1 polymer ?
#
loop_
_entity_poly.entity_id
_entity_poly.type
_entity_poly.pdbx_seq_one_letter_code
_entity_poly.pdbx_strand_id
1 'polypeptide(L)'
;MPEQETPSTETTESTAEETVETPPEGDKPEGAETESTEEKPTEESVPADVLRKKLTDANAEAANYRTKLRETEAKLSSAKTVEEFESATADLKGQIEALERTILLNNVATKYELPAALAKRLTGATPEELEADAKELQKLIAPAAPESLTGGLDPEDDTDDFDPVKAAQAARRSRRY
;
A
#
# COMPACT_ATOMS: atom_id res chain seq x y z
N MET A 1 10.47 38.02 62.35
CA MET A 1 11.78 38.65 62.08
C MET A 1 12.83 37.58 61.99
N PRO A 2 13.76 37.56 61.03
CA PRO A 2 13.98 38.43 59.84
C PRO A 2 13.56 37.69 58.52
N GLU A 3 13.13 38.27 57.39
CA GLU A 3 13.48 39.45 56.57
C GLU A 3 14.78 39.37 55.75
N GLN A 4 14.61 39.15 54.43
CA GLN A 4 15.41 39.60 53.27
C GLN A 4 14.60 39.22 52.01
N GLU A 5 13.81 40.11 51.38
CA GLU A 5 14.12 41.19 50.41
C GLU A 5 14.66 40.74 49.03
N THR A 6 13.72 40.60 48.07
CA THR A 6 13.58 41.04 46.64
C THR A 6 14.81 41.46 45.79
N PRO A 7 14.76 41.50 44.41
CA PRO A 7 13.61 41.81 43.51
C PRO A 7 13.44 40.84 42.29
N SER A 8 12.27 40.66 41.65
CA SER A 8 11.43 41.54 40.80
C SER A 8 12.11 42.08 39.54
N THR A 9 11.36 42.09 38.42
CA THR A 9 11.65 42.46 37.00
C THR A 9 12.13 41.31 36.11
N GLU A 10 11.65 41.08 34.88
CA GLU A 10 10.71 41.81 34.02
C GLU A 10 10.15 40.86 32.95
N THR A 11 8.87 41.05 32.65
CA THR A 11 8.19 40.65 31.42
C THR A 11 8.96 41.15 30.19
N THR A 12 9.04 40.34 29.14
CA THR A 12 9.18 40.87 27.77
C THR A 12 8.39 39.99 26.83
N GLU A 13 7.13 40.37 26.63
CA GLU A 13 6.43 40.21 25.37
C GLU A 13 7.30 40.87 24.28
N SER A 14 7.52 40.16 23.17
CA SER A 14 7.97 40.79 21.93
C SER A 14 7.01 40.38 20.82
N THR A 15 5.98 41.21 20.72
CA THR A 15 5.20 41.47 19.52
C THR A 15 6.13 41.98 18.42
N ALA A 16 6.09 41.34 17.25
CA ALA A 16 6.47 41.91 15.96
C ALA A 16 5.38 41.44 14.98
N GLU A 17 4.31 42.23 14.82
CA GLU A 17 4.12 43.13 13.68
C GLU A 17 4.09 42.40 12.33
N GLU A 18 2.87 42.00 11.98
CA GLU A 18 2.17 42.34 10.72
C GLU A 18 3.05 42.74 9.52
N THR A 19 3.12 41.87 8.53
CA THR A 19 3.29 42.28 7.13
C THR A 19 2.30 41.50 6.28
N VAL A 20 1.20 42.16 5.96
CA VAL A 20 0.23 41.76 4.95
C VAL A 20 0.89 41.96 3.59
N GLU A 21 1.39 40.89 2.96
CA GLU A 21 1.68 40.91 1.53
C GLU A 21 0.41 40.54 0.75
N THR A 22 -0.04 41.52 -0.03
CA THR A 22 -1.18 41.43 -0.94
C THR A 22 -0.77 40.59 -2.15
N PRO A 23 -1.60 39.68 -2.69
CA PRO A 23 -1.30 38.96 -3.92
C PRO A 23 -1.39 39.91 -5.12
N PRO A 24 -0.38 40.01 -6.01
CA PRO A 24 -0.59 40.65 -7.29
C PRO A 24 -1.43 39.74 -8.19
N GLU A 25 -2.63 40.23 -8.47
CA GLU A 25 -3.55 39.71 -9.47
C GLU A 25 -3.04 40.05 -10.88
N GLY A 26 -3.03 39.02 -11.74
CA GLY A 26 -3.02 39.18 -13.20
C GLY A 26 -1.65 39.12 -13.87
N ASP A 27 -1.35 37.97 -14.48
CA ASP A 27 -0.99 37.98 -15.89
C ASP A 27 -1.27 36.62 -16.53
N LYS A 28 -1.99 36.64 -17.65
CA LYS A 28 -2.38 35.49 -18.45
C LYS A 28 -1.62 35.60 -19.76
N PRO A 29 -0.69 34.69 -20.09
CA PRO A 29 -0.32 34.45 -21.47
C PRO A 29 -0.99 33.19 -21.98
N GLU A 30 -1.91 33.47 -22.88
CA GLU A 30 -2.37 32.70 -24.03
C GLU A 30 -1.31 31.75 -24.63
N GLY A 31 -1.73 30.51 -24.90
CA GLY A 31 -1.36 29.74 -26.08
C GLY A 31 0.09 29.31 -26.25
N ALA A 32 0.40 28.10 -25.79
CA ALA A 32 1.36 27.23 -26.47
C ALA A 32 0.82 25.80 -26.43
N GLU A 33 0.20 25.38 -27.54
CA GLU A 33 -0.06 23.98 -27.86
C GLU A 33 1.29 23.26 -27.95
N THR A 34 1.67 22.59 -26.87
CA THR A 34 2.52 21.41 -26.96
C THR A 34 1.60 20.21 -26.84
N GLU A 35 1.30 19.60 -27.99
CA GLU A 35 0.80 18.22 -28.08
C GLU A 35 1.86 17.29 -27.45
N SER A 36 1.81 17.19 -26.12
CA SER A 36 2.36 16.06 -25.41
C SER A 36 1.37 14.93 -25.62
N THR A 37 1.61 14.08 -26.62
CA THR A 37 1.01 12.74 -26.68
C THR A 37 1.67 11.94 -25.56
N GLU A 38 1.32 12.29 -24.35
CA GLU A 38 1.58 11.52 -23.16
C GLU A 38 0.41 10.54 -23.11
N GLU A 39 0.67 9.31 -23.54
CA GLU A 39 -0.22 8.18 -23.31
C GLU A 39 -0.54 8.17 -21.82
N LYS A 40 -1.72 8.71 -21.49
CA LYS A 40 -2.26 8.61 -20.14
C LYS A 40 -2.21 7.12 -19.80
N PRO A 41 -1.60 6.72 -18.66
CA PRO A 41 -1.90 5.41 -18.13
C PRO A 41 -3.42 5.37 -18.04
N THR A 42 -4.04 4.37 -18.65
CA THR A 42 -5.46 4.13 -18.49
C THR A 42 -5.67 3.93 -16.99
N GLU A 43 -6.02 5.01 -16.30
CA GLU A 43 -6.46 5.00 -14.93
C GLU A 43 -7.67 4.08 -14.92
N GLU A 44 -7.49 2.85 -14.46
CA GLU A 44 -8.59 2.06 -13.94
C GLU A 44 -9.20 2.89 -12.80
N SER A 45 -10.13 3.76 -13.17
CA SER A 45 -10.84 4.63 -12.26
C SER A 45 -11.64 3.74 -11.33
N VAL A 46 -11.13 3.54 -10.12
CA VAL A 46 -11.84 2.82 -9.08
C VAL A 46 -13.18 3.52 -8.89
N PRO A 47 -14.33 2.81 -8.99
CA PRO A 47 -15.63 3.44 -8.90
C PRO A 47 -15.76 4.26 -7.61
N ALA A 48 -16.33 5.46 -7.71
CA ALA A 48 -16.47 6.38 -6.57
C ALA A 48 -17.13 5.72 -5.34
N ASP A 49 -18.06 4.78 -5.57
CA ASP A 49 -18.73 4.04 -4.50
C ASP A 49 -17.80 3.09 -3.76
N VAL A 50 -16.81 2.49 -4.43
CA VAL A 50 -15.79 1.65 -3.79
C VAL A 50 -14.86 2.51 -2.94
N LEU A 51 -14.47 3.69 -3.42
CA LEU A 51 -13.64 4.63 -2.66
C LEU A 51 -14.37 5.15 -1.41
N ARG A 52 -15.65 5.51 -1.54
CA ARG A 52 -16.50 5.89 -0.40
C ARG A 52 -16.59 4.78 0.63
N LYS A 53 -16.82 3.53 0.20
CA LYS A 53 -16.86 2.36 1.10
C LYS A 53 -15.54 2.17 1.84
N LYS A 54 -14.41 2.16 1.14
CA LYS A 54 -13.08 2.05 1.77
C LYS A 54 -12.83 3.16 2.78
N LEU A 55 -13.24 4.40 2.47
CA LEU A 55 -13.11 5.54 3.38
C LEU A 55 -14.03 5.39 4.61
N THR A 56 -15.28 4.94 4.44
CA THR A 56 -16.16 4.67 5.58
C THR A 56 -15.65 3.55 6.46
N ASP A 57 -15.11 2.49 5.86
CA ASP A 57 -14.54 1.34 6.58
C ASP A 57 -13.30 1.77 7.37
N ALA A 58 -12.39 2.51 6.74
CA ALA A 58 -11.20 3.06 7.41
C ALA A 58 -11.57 4.01 8.57
N ASN A 59 -12.59 4.85 8.39
CA ASN A 59 -13.09 5.73 9.45
C ASN A 59 -13.72 4.93 10.61
N ALA A 60 -14.46 3.85 10.31
CA ALA A 60 -15.05 2.98 11.33
C ALA A 60 -13.95 2.23 12.12
N GLU A 61 -12.93 1.72 11.45
CA GLU A 61 -11.76 1.13 12.10
C GLU A 61 -11.04 2.14 12.99
N ALA A 62 -10.76 3.35 12.49
CA ALA A 62 -10.15 4.41 13.27
C ALA A 62 -10.98 4.79 14.51
N ALA A 63 -12.32 4.84 14.38
CA ALA A 63 -13.21 5.05 15.52
C ALA A 63 -13.10 3.92 16.55
N ASN A 64 -13.08 2.66 16.10
CA ASN A 64 -12.91 1.49 16.97
C ASN A 64 -11.58 1.53 17.72
N TYR A 65 -10.48 1.89 17.05
CA TYR A 65 -9.17 2.03 17.70
C TYR A 65 -9.17 3.12 18.78
N ARG A 66 -9.81 4.26 18.52
CA ARG A 66 -9.96 5.33 19.52
C ARG A 66 -10.78 4.88 20.73
N THR A 67 -11.85 4.12 20.52
CA THR A 67 -12.66 3.57 21.62
C THR A 67 -11.86 2.57 22.44
N LYS A 68 -11.18 1.61 21.79
CA LYS A 68 -10.31 0.64 22.46
C LYS A 68 -9.22 1.31 23.28
N LEU A 69 -8.57 2.34 22.73
CA LEU A 69 -7.54 3.10 23.44
C LEU A 69 -8.10 3.74 24.71
N ARG A 70 -9.24 4.44 24.62
CA ARG A 70 -9.91 5.03 25.79
C ARG A 70 -10.32 3.98 26.82
N GLU A 71 -10.82 2.82 26.39
CA GLU A 71 -11.17 1.71 27.28
C GLU A 71 -9.94 1.16 28.00
N THR A 72 -8.81 1.00 27.30
CA THR A 72 -7.56 0.52 27.92
C THR A 72 -6.96 1.55 28.89
N GLU A 73 -7.01 2.84 28.54
CA GLU A 73 -6.62 3.94 29.44
C GLU A 73 -7.51 3.98 30.68
N ALA A 74 -8.83 3.83 30.51
CA ALA A 74 -9.78 3.76 31.62
C ALA A 74 -9.45 2.57 32.54
N LYS A 75 -9.22 1.37 31.98
CA LYS A 75 -8.82 0.18 32.74
C LYS A 75 -7.55 0.42 33.56
N LEU A 76 -6.50 0.97 32.93
CA LEU A 76 -5.25 1.31 33.62
C LEU A 76 -5.44 2.37 34.70
N SER A 77 -6.23 3.42 34.45
CA SER A 77 -6.47 4.48 35.43
C SER A 77 -7.35 4.03 36.60
N SER A 78 -8.22 3.04 36.37
CA SER A 78 -9.15 2.50 37.38
C SER A 78 -8.57 1.34 38.19
N ALA A 79 -7.47 0.75 37.74
CA ALA A 79 -6.79 -0.34 38.42
C ALA A 79 -6.27 0.15 39.79
N LYS A 80 -6.61 -0.59 40.84
CA LYS A 80 -6.24 -0.26 42.23
C LYS A 80 -5.29 -1.27 42.84
N THR A 81 -5.17 -2.43 42.22
CA THR A 81 -4.31 -3.53 42.68
C THR A 81 -3.22 -3.80 41.64
N VAL A 82 -2.08 -4.32 42.11
CA VAL A 82 -0.95 -4.68 41.23
C VAL A 82 -1.38 -5.75 40.20
N GLU A 83 -2.22 -6.70 40.62
CA GLU A 83 -2.74 -7.75 39.74
C GLU A 83 -3.61 -7.18 38.60
N GLU A 84 -4.44 -6.16 38.86
CA GLU A 84 -5.23 -5.48 37.84
C GLU A 84 -4.34 -4.72 36.83
N PHE A 85 -3.27 -4.09 37.31
CA PHE A 85 -2.27 -3.43 36.45
C PHE A 85 -1.50 -4.45 35.58
N GLU A 86 -1.05 -5.55 36.18
CA GLU A 86 -0.35 -6.61 35.45
C GLU A 86 -1.25 -7.24 34.39
N SER A 87 -2.52 -7.51 34.71
CA SER A 87 -3.50 -7.99 33.74
C SER A 87 -3.72 -7.00 32.59
N ALA A 88 -3.94 -5.72 32.90
CA ALA A 88 -4.18 -4.70 31.87
C ALA A 88 -2.96 -4.49 30.97
N THR A 89 -1.75 -4.55 31.52
CA THR A 89 -0.50 -4.45 30.74
C THR A 89 -0.21 -5.70 29.92
N ALA A 90 -0.53 -6.89 30.43
CA ALA A 90 -0.43 -8.14 29.65
C ALA A 90 -1.41 -8.15 28.47
N ASP A 91 -2.65 -7.70 28.68
CA ASP A 91 -3.64 -7.56 27.62
C ASP A 91 -3.18 -6.59 26.52
N LEU A 92 -2.62 -5.44 26.91
CA LEU A 92 -2.06 -4.45 25.97
C LEU A 92 -0.87 -5.02 25.18
N LYS A 93 0.05 -5.71 25.85
CA LYS A 93 1.18 -6.37 25.18
C LYS A 93 0.69 -7.41 24.18
N GLY A 94 -0.28 -8.25 24.54
CA GLY A 94 -0.86 -9.22 23.63
C GLY A 94 -1.54 -8.59 22.41
N GLN A 95 -2.21 -7.43 22.59
CA GLN A 95 -2.77 -6.68 21.47
C GLN A 95 -1.70 -6.11 20.54
N ILE A 96 -0.61 -5.57 21.10
CA ILE A 96 0.52 -5.04 20.34
C ILE A 96 1.17 -6.17 19.53
N GLU A 97 1.52 -7.29 20.17
CA GLU A 97 2.14 -8.45 19.51
C GLU A 97 1.26 -9.01 18.38
N ALA A 98 -0.07 -9.07 18.59
CA ALA A 98 -1.01 -9.51 17.55
C ALA A 98 -1.07 -8.55 16.35
N LEU A 99 -1.02 -7.24 16.60
CA LEU A 99 -1.00 -6.21 15.54
C LEU A 99 0.34 -6.22 14.79
N GLU A 100 1.46 -6.28 15.50
CA GLU A 100 2.80 -6.38 14.91
C GLU A 100 2.91 -7.62 14.01
N ARG A 101 2.42 -8.77 14.49
CA ARG A 101 2.36 -9.98 13.67
C ARG A 101 1.52 -9.79 12.41
N THR A 102 0.36 -9.17 12.52
CA THR A 102 -0.52 -8.92 11.37
C THR A 102 0.14 -8.00 10.35
N ILE A 103 0.83 -6.95 10.81
CA ILE A 103 1.59 -6.03 9.95
C ILE A 103 2.72 -6.79 9.25
N LEU A 104 3.46 -7.62 9.98
CA LEU A 104 4.55 -8.43 9.41
C LEU A 104 4.01 -9.37 8.30
N LEU A 105 2.95 -10.12 8.58
CA LEU A 105 2.31 -11.01 7.59
C LEU A 105 1.85 -10.25 6.34
N ASN A 106 1.23 -9.09 6.52
CA ASN A 106 0.77 -8.27 5.41
C ASN A 106 1.95 -7.70 4.61
N ASN A 107 3.01 -7.21 5.26
CA ASN A 107 4.20 -6.69 4.59
C ASN A 107 4.86 -7.76 3.72
N VAL A 108 5.05 -8.97 4.27
CA VAL A 108 5.59 -10.10 3.52
C VAL A 108 4.66 -10.47 2.37
N ALA A 109 3.36 -10.59 2.61
CA ALA A 109 2.40 -10.89 1.56
C ALA A 109 2.42 -9.86 0.42
N THR A 110 2.50 -8.56 0.73
CA THR A 110 2.61 -7.51 -0.29
C THR A 110 3.93 -7.57 -1.05
N LYS A 111 5.04 -7.91 -0.38
CA LYS A 111 6.38 -8.05 -1.00
C LYS A 111 6.43 -9.17 -2.03
N TYR A 112 5.65 -10.24 -1.85
CA TYR A 112 5.56 -11.38 -2.77
C TYR A 112 4.27 -11.39 -3.59
N GLU A 113 3.53 -10.27 -3.62
CA GLU A 113 2.28 -10.10 -4.37
C GLU A 113 1.22 -11.19 -4.08
N LEU A 114 1.21 -11.67 -2.83
CA LEU A 114 0.27 -12.71 -2.40
C LEU A 114 -1.12 -12.11 -2.14
N PRO A 115 -2.20 -12.79 -2.57
CA PRO A 115 -3.55 -12.39 -2.21
C PRO A 115 -3.76 -12.35 -0.68
N ALA A 116 -4.61 -11.42 -0.22
CA ALA A 116 -4.90 -11.24 1.21
C ALA A 116 -5.45 -12.51 1.91
N ALA A 117 -6.06 -13.43 1.14
CA ALA A 117 -6.50 -14.73 1.65
C ALA A 117 -5.35 -15.64 2.08
N LEU A 118 -4.19 -15.52 1.43
CA LEU A 118 -2.99 -16.32 1.71
C LEU A 118 -2.05 -15.65 2.70
N ALA A 119 -2.08 -14.32 2.83
CA ALA A 119 -1.35 -13.59 3.87
C ALA A 119 -1.61 -14.14 5.28
N LYS A 120 -2.88 -14.49 5.58
CA LYS A 120 -3.28 -15.08 6.87
C LYS A 120 -2.80 -16.52 7.08
N ARG A 121 -2.33 -17.19 6.03
CA ARG A 121 -1.88 -18.58 6.05
C ARG A 121 -0.37 -18.73 6.03
N LEU A 122 0.38 -17.64 5.94
CA LEU A 122 1.83 -17.68 6.06
C LEU A 122 2.23 -18.30 7.39
N THR A 123 3.18 -19.22 7.32
CA THR A 123 3.72 -19.99 8.44
C THR A 123 5.15 -19.56 8.74
N GLY A 124 5.44 -19.38 10.02
CA GLY A 124 6.72 -18.87 10.48
C GLY A 124 6.58 -17.92 11.67
N ALA A 125 7.61 -17.85 12.49
CA ALA A 125 7.72 -16.91 13.60
C ALA A 125 8.68 -15.76 13.27
N THR A 126 9.67 -16.02 12.41
CA THR A 126 10.67 -15.03 12.00
C THR A 126 10.31 -14.43 10.63
N PRO A 127 10.81 -13.23 10.33
CA PRO A 127 10.63 -12.65 8.99
C PRO A 127 11.19 -13.56 7.90
N GLU A 128 12.33 -14.20 8.15
CA GLU A 128 13.01 -15.09 7.19
C GLU A 128 12.17 -16.34 6.85
N GLU A 129 11.57 -16.97 7.85
CA GLU A 129 10.67 -18.11 7.66
C GLU A 129 9.43 -17.72 6.85
N LEU A 130 8.85 -16.55 7.17
CA LEU A 130 7.66 -16.05 6.48
C LEU A 130 7.96 -15.67 5.03
N GLU A 131 9.14 -15.11 4.75
CA GLU A 131 9.60 -14.82 3.39
C GLU A 131 9.84 -16.10 2.57
N ALA A 132 10.39 -17.15 3.19
CA ALA A 132 10.59 -18.43 2.54
C ALA A 132 9.25 -19.08 2.16
N ASP A 133 8.30 -19.15 3.11
CA ASP A 133 6.96 -19.69 2.86
C ASP A 133 6.19 -18.86 1.82
N ALA A 134 6.29 -17.53 1.90
CA ALA A 134 5.69 -16.64 0.91
C ALA A 134 6.23 -16.89 -0.50
N LYS A 135 7.55 -17.12 -0.63
CA LYS A 135 8.19 -17.44 -1.90
C LYS A 135 7.76 -18.81 -2.44
N GLU A 136 7.49 -19.78 -1.57
CA GLU A 136 6.94 -21.08 -1.98
C GLU A 136 5.50 -20.94 -2.48
N LEU A 137 4.65 -20.21 -1.76
CA LEU A 137 3.28 -19.93 -2.18
C LEU A 137 3.22 -19.12 -3.48
N GLN A 138 4.13 -18.16 -3.66
CA GLN A 138 4.21 -17.34 -4.88
C GLN A 138 4.37 -18.21 -6.13
N LYS A 139 5.21 -19.25 -6.09
CA LYS A 139 5.43 -20.18 -7.20
C LYS A 139 4.17 -20.98 -7.59
N LEU A 140 3.23 -21.14 -6.66
CA LEU A 140 1.98 -21.87 -6.90
C LEU A 140 0.88 -20.98 -7.52
N ILE A 141 0.99 -19.67 -7.35
CA ILE A 141 -0.03 -18.70 -7.77
C ILE A 141 0.39 -18.01 -9.06
N ALA A 142 1.66 -17.62 -9.15
CA ALA A 142 2.19 -17.01 -10.35
C ALA A 142 2.37 -18.11 -11.41
N PRO A 143 1.73 -17.99 -12.59
CA PRO A 143 2.07 -18.87 -13.70
C PRO A 143 3.57 -18.74 -13.98
N ALA A 144 4.26 -19.88 -14.14
CA ALA A 144 5.65 -19.86 -14.53
C ALA A 144 5.77 -19.00 -15.80
N ALA A 145 6.58 -17.95 -15.75
CA ALA A 145 6.83 -17.13 -16.93
C ALA A 145 7.32 -18.08 -18.04
N PRO A 146 6.65 -18.13 -19.19
CA PRO A 146 7.09 -19.00 -20.28
C PRO A 146 8.51 -18.61 -20.68
N GLU A 147 9.38 -19.61 -20.88
CA GLU A 147 10.79 -19.40 -21.25
C GLU A 147 10.95 -18.59 -22.54
N SER A 148 9.91 -18.55 -23.37
CA SER A 148 9.81 -17.68 -24.53
C SER A 148 8.35 -17.31 -24.79
N LEU A 149 8.10 -16.02 -25.10
CA LEU A 149 6.83 -15.53 -25.61
C LEU A 149 6.78 -15.64 -27.15
N THR A 150 7.38 -16.69 -27.70
CA THR A 150 7.40 -16.94 -29.15
C THR A 150 6.05 -17.51 -29.55
N GLY A 151 5.08 -16.61 -29.67
CA GLY A 151 3.77 -16.90 -30.20
C GLY A 151 3.83 -17.15 -31.71
N GLY A 152 4.54 -18.19 -32.16
CA GLY A 152 4.51 -18.79 -33.51
C GLY A 152 4.64 -17.85 -34.74
N LEU A 153 4.92 -16.58 -34.54
CA LEU A 153 4.93 -15.50 -35.52
C LEU A 153 6.04 -14.52 -35.12
N ASP A 154 7.26 -15.02 -35.05
CA ASP A 154 8.43 -14.14 -34.96
C ASP A 154 8.63 -13.55 -36.37
N PRO A 155 8.54 -12.23 -36.58
CA PRO A 155 8.73 -11.63 -37.90
C PRO A 155 10.18 -11.79 -38.42
N GLU A 156 11.11 -12.22 -37.56
CA GLU A 156 12.46 -12.60 -37.96
C GLU A 156 12.57 -14.07 -38.41
N ASP A 157 11.59 -14.92 -38.11
CA ASP A 157 11.44 -16.29 -38.63
C ASP A 157 10.77 -16.33 -40.03
N ASP A 158 10.92 -15.26 -40.82
CA ASP A 158 10.59 -15.18 -42.25
C ASP A 158 11.57 -16.04 -43.10
N THR A 159 11.82 -17.29 -42.69
CA THR A 159 12.64 -18.23 -43.48
C THR A 159 11.81 -19.13 -44.39
N ASP A 160 10.47 -19.13 -44.24
CA ASP A 160 9.56 -19.75 -45.20
C ASP A 160 8.36 -18.83 -45.45
N ASP A 161 8.54 -17.85 -46.35
CA ASP A 161 7.44 -17.18 -47.05
C ASP A 161 6.38 -18.23 -47.43
N PHE A 162 5.21 -18.18 -46.81
CA PHE A 162 4.11 -19.07 -47.15
C PHE A 162 3.69 -18.79 -48.60
N ASP A 163 4.22 -19.56 -49.56
CA ASP A 163 3.86 -19.46 -50.97
C ASP A 163 2.50 -20.15 -51.22
N PRO A 164 1.42 -19.39 -51.40
CA PRO A 164 0.08 -19.96 -51.54
C PRO A 164 -0.06 -20.82 -52.80
N VAL A 165 0.77 -20.56 -53.84
CA VAL A 165 0.74 -21.31 -55.09
C VAL A 165 1.39 -22.68 -54.91
N LYS A 166 2.53 -22.76 -54.20
CA LYS A 166 3.15 -24.04 -53.84
C LYS A 166 2.24 -24.87 -52.92
N ALA A 167 1.64 -24.25 -51.91
CA ALA A 167 0.71 -24.92 -51.00
C ALA A 167 -0.51 -25.50 -51.75
N ALA A 168 -1.10 -24.72 -52.66
CA ALA A 168 -2.22 -25.18 -53.49
C ALA A 168 -1.82 -26.29 -54.48
N GLN A 169 -0.63 -26.22 -55.07
CA GLN A 169 -0.13 -27.30 -55.93
C GLN A 169 0.14 -28.59 -55.14
N ALA A 170 0.75 -28.50 -53.96
CA ALA A 170 1.01 -29.66 -53.11
C ALA A 170 -0.30 -30.35 -52.70
N ALA A 171 -1.31 -29.59 -52.27
CA ALA A 171 -2.63 -30.12 -51.91
C ALA A 171 -3.38 -30.77 -53.10
N ARG A 172 -3.13 -30.32 -54.34
CA ARG A 172 -3.68 -30.94 -55.55
C ARG A 172 -2.93 -32.22 -55.94
N ARG A 173 -1.61 -32.27 -55.72
CA ARG A 173 -0.78 -33.46 -55.99
C ARG A 173 -1.05 -34.58 -54.98
N SER A 174 -1.23 -34.25 -53.70
CA SER A 174 -1.52 -35.23 -52.64
C SER A 174 -2.92 -35.86 -52.73
N ARG A 175 -3.86 -35.27 -53.49
CA ARG A 175 -5.19 -35.85 -53.77
C ARG A 175 -5.24 -36.72 -55.03
N ARG A 176 -4.12 -36.90 -55.75
CA ARG A 176 -4.02 -37.73 -56.96
C ARG A 176 -3.35 -39.09 -56.69
N TYR A 177 -3.39 -39.56 -55.45
CA TYR A 177 -3.16 -40.96 -55.07
C TYR A 177 -4.32 -41.44 -54.23
#